data_AF-A0A376MLQ4-F1
#
_entry.id   AF-A0A376MLQ4-F1
#
_cell.length_a   1.000
_cell.length_b   1.000
_cell.length_c   1.000
_cell.angle_alpha   90.00
_cell.angle_beta   90.00
_cell.angle_gamma   90.00
#
_symmetry.space_group_name_H-M   'P 1'
#
loop_
_entity.id
_entity.type
_entity.pdbx_description
1 polymer ?
#
loop_
_entity_poly.entity_id
_entity_poly.type
_entity_poly.pdbx_seq_one_letter_code
_entity_poly.pdbx_strand_id
1 'polypeptide(L)'
;MPIYGTLVTSFIALLIAVPVSFGIALFLTELAPGWLKRPLGIAIELLAAIPSIVYGMWGLFIFAPLFAVYFQEPVGNIMSNIPIVGALFSGPAFGIGILAAGVILAIMIIP
;
A
#
# COMPACT_ATOMS: atom_id res chain seq x y z
N MET A 1 5.04 4.77 -21.14
CA MET A 1 5.96 5.78 -20.57
C MET A 1 6.27 5.43 -19.13
N PRO A 2 7.51 5.00 -18.80
CA PRO A 2 7.87 4.58 -17.44
C PRO A 2 7.72 5.69 -16.39
N ILE A 3 7.92 6.95 -16.77
CA ILE A 3 7.79 8.12 -15.89
C ILE A 3 6.35 8.32 -15.39
N TYR A 4 5.35 8.08 -16.25
CA TYR A 4 3.96 8.20 -15.85
C TYR A 4 3.58 7.13 -14.82
N GLY A 5 4.03 5.89 -15.03
CA GLY A 5 3.80 4.80 -14.09
C GLY A 5 4.38 5.09 -12.71
N THR A 6 5.63 5.55 -12.64
CA THR A 6 6.28 5.84 -11.36
C THR A 6 5.67 7.04 -10.63
N LEU A 7 5.22 8.06 -11.37
CA LEU A 7 4.51 9.21 -10.79
C LEU A 7 3.17 8.78 -10.18
N VAL A 8 2.39 7.98 -10.90
CA VAL A 8 1.07 7.51 -10.42
C VAL A 8 1.24 6.57 -9.23
N THR A 9 2.18 5.61 -9.28
CA THR A 9 2.43 4.70 -8.14
C THR A 9 2.90 5.45 -6.91
N SER A 10 3.82 6.41 -7.06
CA SER A 10 4.33 7.21 -5.94
C SER A 10 3.25 8.11 -5.34
N PHE A 11 2.39 8.68 -6.19
CA PHE A 11 1.27 9.49 -5.73
C PHE A 11 0.27 8.68 -4.89
N ILE A 12 -0.14 7.50 -5.39
CA ILE A 12 -1.01 6.58 -4.64
C ILE A 12 -0.35 6.18 -3.32
N ALA A 13 0.95 5.85 -3.36
CA ALA A 13 1.67 5.43 -2.18
C ALA A 13 1.70 6.50 -1.09
N LEU A 14 2.00 7.75 -1.45
CA LEU A 14 2.01 8.87 -0.52
C LEU A 14 0.62 9.18 0.03
N LEU A 15 -0.41 9.12 -0.82
CA LEU A 15 -1.79 9.35 -0.41
C LEU A 15 -2.24 8.38 0.68
N ILE A 16 -1.75 7.15 0.66
CA ILE A 16 -2.05 6.12 1.67
C ILE A 16 -1.08 6.22 2.86
N ALA A 17 0.22 6.31 2.60
CA ALA A 17 1.23 6.23 3.65
C ALA A 17 1.18 7.43 4.60
N VAL A 18 1.00 8.66 4.08
CA VAL A 18 1.00 9.87 4.91
C VAL A 18 -0.04 9.86 6.03
N PRO A 19 -1.35 9.65 5.76
CA PRO A 19 -2.35 9.63 6.83
C PRO A 19 -2.15 8.45 7.80
N VAL A 20 -1.71 7.29 7.31
CA VAL A 20 -1.47 6.11 8.14
C VAL A 20 -0.28 6.32 9.08
N SER A 21 0.85 6.78 8.56
CA SER A 21 2.05 7.09 9.34
C SER A 21 1.78 8.18 10.37
N PHE A 22 0.99 9.19 10.02
CA PHE A 22 0.58 10.23 10.96
C PHE A 22 -0.29 9.67 12.10
N GLY A 23 -1.22 8.77 11.78
CA GLY A 23 -2.03 8.07 12.77
C GLY A 23 -1.21 7.20 13.72
N ILE A 24 -0.24 6.44 13.20
CA ILE A 24 0.69 5.63 14.01
C ILE A 24 1.53 6.52 14.92
N ALA A 25 2.06 7.62 14.39
CA ALA A 25 2.86 8.57 15.16
C ALA A 25 2.05 9.17 16.32
N LEU A 26 0.86 9.71 16.05
CA LEU A 26 -0.03 10.26 17.08
C LEU A 26 -0.44 9.21 18.11
N PHE A 27 -0.75 7.99 17.66
CA PHE A 27 -1.09 6.90 18.57
C PHE A 27 0.08 6.61 19.52
N LEU A 28 1.31 6.51 19.02
CA LEU A 28 2.49 6.24 19.85
C LEU A 28 2.84 7.38 20.81
N THR A 29 2.69 8.63 20.38
CA THR A 29 3.04 9.79 21.19
C THR A 29 1.99 10.08 22.25
N GLU A 30 0.72 10.17 21.86
CA GLU A 30 -0.34 10.73 22.70
C GLU A 30 -1.26 9.67 23.32
N LEU A 31 -1.56 8.58 22.61
CA LEU A 31 -2.62 7.64 23.01
C LEU A 31 -2.09 6.32 23.61
N ALA A 32 -0.88 5.91 23.25
CA ALA A 32 -0.35 4.59 23.57
C ALA A 32 -0.01 4.48 25.06
N PRO A 33 -0.52 3.45 25.77
CA PRO A 33 -0.17 3.23 27.16
C PRO A 33 1.30 2.81 27.28
N GLY A 34 1.98 3.20 28.36
CA GLY A 34 3.45 3.07 28.49
C GLY A 34 4.01 1.65 28.28
N TRP A 35 3.23 0.61 28.58
CA TRP A 35 3.61 -0.79 28.34
C TRP A 35 3.55 -1.21 26.87
N LEU A 36 2.76 -0.51 26.04
CA LEU A 36 2.60 -0.80 24.61
C LEU A 36 3.59 0.00 23.74
N LYS A 37 4.02 1.18 24.20
CA LYS A 37 4.99 2.02 23.46
C LYS A 37 6.28 1.26 23.11
N ARG A 38 6.81 0.49 24.07
CA ARG A 38 8.07 -0.24 23.90
C ARG A 38 7.97 -1.41 22.90
N PRO A 39 7.03 -2.37 23.00
CA PRO A 39 6.91 -3.43 22.02
C PRO A 39 6.53 -2.91 20.62
N LEU A 40 5.69 -1.86 20.53
CA LEU A 40 5.29 -1.31 19.24
C LEU A 40 6.45 -0.57 18.55
N GLY A 41 7.26 0.18 19.31
CA GLY A 41 8.48 0.80 18.78
C GLY A 41 9.48 -0.23 18.27
N ILE A 42 9.69 -1.32 19.01
CA ILE A 42 10.55 -2.44 18.55
C ILE A 42 9.96 -3.07 17.29
N ALA A 43 8.65 -3.30 17.20
CA ALA A 43 8.03 -3.88 16.01
C ALA A 43 8.25 -3.00 14.77
N ILE A 44 8.12 -1.68 14.90
CA ILE A 44 8.41 -0.70 13.84
C ILE A 44 9.88 -0.74 13.42
N GLU A 45 10.81 -0.70 14.39
CA GLU A 45 12.24 -0.81 14.09
C GLU A 45 12.59 -2.12 13.39
N LEU A 46 11.97 -3.23 13.79
CA LEU A 46 12.15 -4.54 13.16
C LEU A 46 11.55 -4.59 11.75
N LEU A 47 10.38 -3.98 11.53
CA LEU A 47 9.76 -3.87 10.20
C LEU A 47 10.62 -3.04 9.24
N ALA A 48 11.19 -1.94 9.74
CA ALA A 48 12.13 -1.09 9.00
C ALA A 48 13.45 -1.79 8.68
N ALA A 49 13.86 -2.78 9.48
CA ALA A 49 15.05 -3.59 9.25
C ALA A 49 14.87 -4.66 8.16
N ILE A 50 13.64 -4.95 7.73
CA ILE A 50 13.38 -5.94 6.68
C ILE A 50 13.93 -5.44 5.34
N PRO A 51 14.73 -6.24 4.61
CA PRO A 51 15.27 -5.83 3.31
C PRO A 51 14.15 -5.52 2.30
N SER A 52 14.31 -4.43 1.54
CA SER A 52 13.31 -3.99 0.54
C SER A 52 12.98 -5.06 -0.51
N ILE A 53 13.94 -5.93 -0.86
CA ILE A 53 13.73 -7.05 -1.78
C ILE A 53 12.71 -8.06 -1.27
N VAL A 54 12.63 -8.26 0.05
CA VAL A 54 11.69 -9.19 0.67
C VAL A 54 10.27 -8.67 0.50
N TYR A 55 10.05 -7.38 0.76
CA TYR A 55 8.76 -6.73 0.51
C TYR A 55 8.41 -6.72 -0.99
N GLY A 56 9.38 -6.54 -1.88
CA GLY A 56 9.16 -6.60 -3.33
C GLY A 56 8.72 -8.00 -3.80
N MET A 57 9.42 -9.04 -3.38
CA MET A 57 9.09 -10.43 -3.73
C MET A 57 7.78 -10.89 -3.10
N TRP A 58 7.57 -10.61 -1.80
CA TRP A 58 6.29 -10.87 -1.13
C TRP A 58 5.15 -10.11 -1.82
N GLY A 59 5.41 -8.85 -2.16
CA GLY A 59 4.52 -7.98 -2.92
C GLY A 59 4.06 -8.59 -4.23
N LEU A 60 4.98 -9.14 -5.00
CA LEU A 60 4.71 -9.72 -6.32
C LEU A 60 4.06 -11.11 -6.23
N PHE A 61 4.59 -11.99 -5.38
CA PHE A 61 4.20 -13.40 -5.37
C PHE A 61 3.01 -13.72 -4.47
N ILE A 62 2.76 -12.91 -3.44
CA ILE A 62 1.74 -13.18 -2.43
C ILE A 62 0.70 -12.06 -2.40
N PHE A 63 1.14 -10.82 -2.21
CA PHE A 63 0.22 -9.70 -2.06
C PHE A 63 -0.53 -9.40 -3.34
N ALA A 64 0.14 -9.22 -4.48
CA ALA A 64 -0.48 -8.89 -5.75
C ALA A 64 -1.59 -9.89 -6.18
N PRO A 65 -1.39 -11.22 -6.14
CA PRO A 65 -2.46 -12.15 -6.48
C PRO A 65 -3.61 -12.12 -5.47
N LEU A 66 -3.34 -12.01 -4.17
CA LEU A 66 -4.39 -11.89 -3.15
C LEU A 66 -5.17 -10.58 -3.30
N PHE A 67 -4.48 -9.47 -3.55
CA PHE A 67 -5.08 -8.16 -3.73
C PHE A 67 -5.95 -8.11 -4.98
N ALA A 68 -5.53 -8.78 -6.06
CA ALA A 68 -6.34 -8.92 -7.27
C ALA A 68 -7.68 -9.61 -6.96
N VAL A 69 -7.65 -10.77 -6.31
CA VAL A 69 -8.84 -11.58 -6.03
C VAL A 69 -9.75 -10.95 -4.98
N TYR A 70 -9.19 -10.46 -3.88
CA TYR A 70 -10.00 -10.00 -2.73
C TYR A 70 -10.35 -8.52 -2.76
N PHE A 71 -9.59 -7.69 -3.48
CA PHE A 71 -9.83 -6.24 -3.52
C PHE A 71 -10.20 -5.79 -4.92
N GLN A 72 -9.41 -6.11 -5.94
CA GLN A 72 -9.63 -5.57 -7.29
C GLN A 72 -10.85 -6.18 -7.98
N GLU A 73 -11.08 -7.48 -7.89
CA GLU A 73 -12.26 -8.11 -8.50
C GLU A 73 -13.59 -7.60 -7.88
N PRO A 74 -13.77 -7.56 -6.55
CA PRO A 74 -14.99 -7.02 -5.96
C PRO A 74 -15.19 -5.53 -6.24
N VAL A 75 -14.12 -4.73 -6.11
CA VAL A 75 -14.18 -3.29 -6.38
C VAL A 75 -14.45 -3.03 -7.87
N GLY A 76 -13.82 -3.79 -8.76
CA GLY A 76 -14.03 -3.71 -10.20
C GLY A 76 -15.45 -4.08 -10.61
N ASN A 77 -16.02 -5.13 -10.00
CA ASN A 77 -17.40 -5.53 -10.24
C ASN A 77 -18.40 -4.44 -9.82
N ILE A 78 -18.15 -3.76 -8.68
CA ILE A 78 -19.00 -2.66 -8.18
C ILE A 78 -18.79 -1.37 -8.98
N MET A 79 -17.54 -1.05 -9.35
CA MET A 79 -17.15 0.18 -10.05
C MET A 79 -17.31 0.10 -11.57
N SER A 80 -17.70 -1.05 -12.12
CA SER A 80 -17.98 -1.25 -13.56
C SER A 80 -19.03 -0.28 -14.13
N ASN A 81 -19.84 0.35 -13.27
CA ASN A 81 -20.84 1.36 -13.62
C ASN A 81 -20.31 2.82 -13.64
N ILE A 82 -19.05 3.09 -13.27
CA ILE A 82 -18.51 4.46 -13.18
C ILE A 82 -17.43 4.65 -14.28
N PRO A 83 -17.69 5.44 -15.34
CA PRO A 83 -16.80 5.55 -16.52
C PRO A 83 -15.36 5.99 -16.23
N ILE A 84 -15.17 6.85 -15.23
CA ILE A 84 -13.85 7.42 -14.87
C ILE A 84 -12.99 6.42 -14.09
N VAL A 85 -13.62 5.63 -13.22
CA VAL A 85 -12.92 4.60 -12.44
C VAL A 85 -12.77 3.33 -13.27
N GLY A 86 -13.78 3.01 -14.09
CA GLY A 86 -13.71 2.00 -15.12
C GLY A 86 -12.45 2.15 -15.98
N ALA A 87 -12.13 3.32 -16.53
CA ALA A 87 -10.92 3.51 -17.35
C ALA A 87 -9.58 3.32 -16.60
N LEU A 88 -9.56 3.51 -15.26
CA LEU A 88 -8.38 3.30 -14.42
C LEU A 88 -8.19 1.80 -14.06
N PHE A 89 -9.28 1.03 -14.06
CA PHE A 89 -9.32 -0.40 -13.73
C PHE A 89 -9.58 -1.33 -14.94
N SER A 90 -9.98 -0.80 -16.10
CA SER A 90 -10.22 -1.53 -17.35
C SER A 90 -9.10 -1.25 -18.33
N GLY A 91 -8.10 -2.11 -18.27
CA GLY A 91 -6.93 -2.08 -19.14
C GLY A 91 -6.13 -3.35 -18.92
N PRO A 92 -5.80 -4.13 -19.97
CA PRO A 92 -5.03 -5.35 -19.82
C PRO A 92 -3.67 -5.05 -19.16
N ALA A 93 -3.37 -5.78 -18.09
CA ALA A 93 -2.07 -5.86 -17.41
C ALA A 93 -1.49 -4.60 -16.71
N PHE A 94 -1.96 -3.37 -16.98
CA PHE A 94 -1.41 -2.16 -16.33
C PHE A 94 -2.12 -1.74 -15.03
N GLY A 95 -3.43 -2.00 -14.87
CA GLY A 95 -4.20 -1.59 -13.68
C GLY A 95 -3.95 -2.45 -12.44
N ILE A 96 -3.73 -3.75 -12.63
CA ILE A 96 -3.40 -4.70 -11.54
C ILE A 96 -2.06 -4.31 -10.91
N GLY A 97 -1.07 -3.97 -11.74
CA GLY A 97 0.27 -3.62 -11.29
C GLY A 97 0.36 -2.27 -10.59
N ILE A 98 -0.28 -1.21 -11.11
CA ILE A 98 -0.05 0.16 -10.59
C ILE A 98 -0.63 0.35 -9.19
N LEU A 99 -1.87 -0.10 -8.95
CA LEU A 99 -2.50 0.07 -7.64
C LEU A 99 -1.84 -0.84 -6.60
N ALA A 100 -1.60 -2.12 -6.94
CA ALA A 100 -0.89 -3.04 -6.05
C ALA A 100 0.54 -2.56 -5.76
N ALA A 101 1.28 -2.08 -6.76
CA ALA A 101 2.62 -1.51 -6.57
C ALA A 101 2.60 -0.25 -5.72
N GLY A 102 1.60 0.64 -5.91
CA GLY A 102 1.42 1.82 -5.06
C GLY A 102 1.17 1.45 -3.59
N VAL A 103 0.37 0.40 -3.34
CA VAL A 103 0.12 -0.10 -1.97
C VAL A 103 1.36 -0.76 -1.37
N ILE A 104 2.07 -1.60 -2.13
CA ILE A 104 3.34 -2.20 -1.68
C ILE A 104 4.34 -1.10 -1.32
N LEU A 105 4.44 -0.07 -2.16
CA LEU A 105 5.33 1.06 -1.92
C LEU A 105 4.87 1.90 -0.72
N ALA A 106 3.55 2.02 -0.47
CA ALA A 106 3.03 2.64 0.73
C ALA A 106 3.45 1.87 1.99
N ILE A 107 3.37 0.54 1.98
CA ILE A 107 3.80 -0.33 3.09
C ILE A 107 5.29 -0.14 3.39
N MET A 108 6.12 0.07 2.35
CA MET A 108 7.55 0.36 2.53
C MET A 108 7.82 1.77 3.09
N ILE A 109 6.89 2.72 2.95
CA ILE A 109 7.01 4.09 3.48
C ILE A 109 6.49 4.18 4.91
N ILE A 110 5.49 3.37 5.26
CA ILE A 110 4.93 3.32 6.61
C ILE A 110 6.03 2.83 7.57
N PRO A 111 6.30 3.57 8.65
CA PRO A 111 7.26 3.18 9.67
C PRO A 111 6.76 1.98 10.48
#